data_AF-A7RUE9-F1
#
_entry.id   AF-A7RUE9-F1
#
_cell.length_a   1.000
_cell.length_b   1.000
_cell.length_c   1.000
_cell.angle_alpha   90.00
_cell.angle_beta   90.00
_cell.angle_gamma   90.00
#
_symmetry.space_group_name_H-M   'P 1'
#
loop_
_entity.id
_entity.type
_entity.pdbx_description
1 polymer ?
#
loop_
_entity_poly.entity_id
_entity_poly.type
_entity_poly.pdbx_seq_one_letter_code
_entity_poly.pdbx_strand_id
1 'polypeptide(L)'
;KCCYGLCIDLIKLLSRDIGFIPVIETIQGGRAGSFKNGKWTGLIGEVVAGNADMAMSSISITSQRSKFVDFSEPFIHTGSTILVAKRHGSFKGDGFLKPFKVSAWLLIFAVLYLVAVVVLLFESHNPGLQRQKHRNYRGEFDIHQSVWLMFSRFFSGILNAPIPRFVSSRVVLSSWSFATLMIDALYTANLAAFMVLQDQAHYIDGINDSRIQNPLASVLKFTTIRDTSVEKYFKINFPHVYSFMRNYRFNHSSEGVRAVKEGYVIVIDAFIWESATMERYVANDTRCSLLTVGKLFDTSGFAAAFPKGSPWTRNISDFILKYQQTDVQGELRDKWQK
;
A
#
# COMPACT_ATOMS: atom_id res chain seq x y z
N LYS A 1 -10.19 39.34 -6.52
CA LYS A 1 -9.78 37.91 -6.72
C LYS A 1 -10.88 37.03 -6.14
N CYS A 2 -11.28 35.96 -6.83
CA CYS A 2 -12.34 35.07 -6.34
C CYS A 2 -11.73 33.84 -5.64
N CYS A 3 -12.23 33.51 -4.45
CA CYS A 3 -11.81 32.33 -3.69
C CYS A 3 -12.99 31.35 -3.57
N TYR A 4 -12.70 30.06 -3.74
CA TYR A 4 -13.68 28.98 -3.61
C TYR A 4 -12.99 27.74 -3.03
N GLY A 5 -13.77 26.83 -2.43
CA GLY A 5 -13.27 25.60 -1.85
C GLY A 5 -14.00 25.22 -0.56
N LEU A 6 -13.63 24.08 0.00
CA LEU A 6 -14.23 23.52 1.22
C LEU A 6 -14.29 24.53 2.38
N CYS A 7 -13.18 25.21 2.69
CA CYS A 7 -13.13 26.17 3.78
C CYS A 7 -14.05 27.37 3.53
N ILE A 8 -14.20 27.81 2.27
CA ILE A 8 -15.07 28.94 1.92
C ILE A 8 -16.55 28.55 2.06
N ASP A 9 -16.92 27.37 1.59
CA ASP A 9 -18.29 26.85 1.75
C ASP A 9 -18.63 26.65 3.24
N LEU A 10 -17.68 26.14 4.03
CA LEU A 10 -17.87 25.95 5.46
C LEU A 10 -17.96 27.29 6.23
N ILE A 11 -17.16 28.30 5.88
CA ILE A 11 -17.30 29.65 6.44
C ILE A 11 -18.66 30.26 6.11
N LYS A 12 -19.17 30.07 4.88
CA LYS A 12 -20.51 30.56 4.49
C LYS A 12 -21.62 29.90 5.31
N LEU A 13 -21.51 28.60 5.57
CA LEU A 13 -22.45 27.88 6.42
C LEU A 13 -22.40 28.38 7.87
N LEU A 14 -21.19 28.50 8.44
CA LEU A 14 -21.00 29.06 9.78
C LEU A 14 -21.53 30.50 9.88
N SER A 15 -21.27 31.33 8.88
CA SER A 15 -21.75 32.71 8.80
C SER A 15 -23.28 32.79 8.83
N ARG A 16 -23.96 31.92 8.09
CA ARG A 16 -25.44 31.85 8.05
C ARG A 16 -26.03 31.39 9.38
N ASP A 17 -25.44 30.37 10.00
CA ASP A 17 -26.03 29.72 11.17
C ASP A 17 -25.68 30.44 12.49
N ILE A 18 -24.51 31.10 12.56
CA ILE A 18 -24.06 31.88 13.73
C ILE A 18 -24.46 33.36 13.62
N GLY A 19 -24.59 33.90 12.41
CA GLY A 19 -24.97 35.29 12.16
C GLY A 19 -23.81 36.29 12.19
N PHE A 20 -22.69 35.98 11.54
CA PHE A 20 -21.56 36.92 11.35
C PHE A 20 -21.27 37.16 9.87
N ILE A 21 -20.66 38.31 9.54
CA ILE A 21 -20.28 38.67 8.16
C ILE A 21 -18.76 38.45 7.99
N PRO A 22 -18.32 37.45 7.21
CA PRO A 22 -16.90 37.17 7.03
C PRO A 22 -16.24 38.15 6.06
N VAL A 23 -15.10 38.71 6.46
CA VAL A 23 -14.14 39.38 5.56
C VAL A 23 -12.98 38.43 5.33
N ILE A 24 -12.76 38.00 4.09
CA ILE A 24 -11.79 36.94 3.76
C ILE A 24 -10.57 37.56 3.08
N GLU A 25 -9.41 37.36 3.68
CA GLU A 25 -8.12 37.77 3.14
C GLU A 25 -7.18 36.58 2.96
N THR A 26 -6.31 36.66 1.96
CA THR A 26 -5.29 35.64 1.67
C THR A 26 -3.91 36.16 1.99
N ILE A 27 -3.13 35.40 2.75
CA ILE A 27 -1.74 35.75 3.06
C ILE A 27 -0.81 35.53 1.86
N GLN A 28 0.25 36.34 1.77
CA GLN A 28 1.32 36.11 0.81
C GLN A 28 2.13 34.85 1.20
N GLY A 29 2.29 33.92 0.25
CA GLY A 29 3.02 32.67 0.45
C GLY A 29 2.19 31.48 0.94
N GLY A 30 0.96 31.70 1.45
CA GLY A 30 -0.03 30.63 1.67
C GLY A 30 0.38 29.50 2.64
N ARG A 31 1.26 29.77 3.61
CA ARG A 31 1.75 28.76 4.57
C ARG A 31 0.92 28.75 5.85
N ALA A 32 0.64 27.56 6.39
CA ALA A 32 -0.06 27.39 7.66
C ALA A 32 0.68 28.06 8.83
N GLY A 33 2.01 27.97 8.84
CA GLY A 33 2.85 28.69 9.78
C GLY A 33 3.81 27.81 10.57
N SER A 34 5.02 28.32 10.74
CA SER A 34 6.12 27.67 11.46
C SER A 34 6.66 28.62 12.54
N PHE A 35 7.26 28.06 13.58
CA PHE A 35 7.86 28.87 14.64
C PHE A 35 9.33 29.08 14.29
N LYS A 36 9.73 30.33 14.02
CA LYS A 36 11.08 30.71 13.62
C LYS A 36 11.51 31.95 14.38
N ASN A 37 12.72 31.95 14.93
CA ASN A 37 13.33 33.11 15.61
C ASN A 37 12.42 33.76 16.67
N GLY A 38 11.71 32.93 17.45
CA GLY A 38 10.81 33.41 18.50
C GLY A 38 9.46 33.96 18.02
N LYS A 39 9.18 33.96 16.71
CA LYS A 39 7.91 34.43 16.13
C LYS A 39 7.23 33.36 15.29
N TRP A 40 5.90 33.40 15.25
CA TRP A 40 5.10 32.58 14.33
C TRP A 40 5.01 33.26 12.97
N THR A 41 5.18 32.48 11.91
CA THR A 41 4.97 32.91 10.52
C THR A 41 3.67 32.34 9.96
N GLY A 42 3.23 32.81 8.79
CA GLY A 42 2.06 32.27 8.09
C GLY A 42 0.75 32.56 8.82
N LEU A 43 -0.28 31.75 8.56
CA LEU A 43 -1.63 31.96 9.11
C LEU A 43 -1.65 32.05 10.65
N ILE A 44 -0.90 31.18 11.33
CA ILE A 44 -0.79 31.23 12.79
C ILE A 44 -0.12 32.54 13.27
N GLY A 45 0.83 33.07 12.49
CA GLY A 45 1.48 34.36 12.80
C GLY A 45 0.49 35.53 12.79
N GLU A 46 -0.40 35.59 11.79
CA GLU A 46 -1.41 36.65 11.67
C GLU A 46 -2.43 36.62 12.81
N VAL A 47 -2.88 35.43 13.21
CA VAL A 47 -3.80 35.26 14.35
C VAL A 47 -3.14 35.66 15.67
N VAL A 48 -1.88 35.26 15.88
CA VAL A 48 -1.12 35.63 17.09
C VAL A 48 -0.81 37.13 17.13
N ALA A 49 -0.60 37.76 15.97
CA ALA A 49 -0.37 39.20 15.87
C ALA A 49 -1.64 40.04 16.07
N GLY A 50 -2.83 39.43 16.04
CA GLY A 50 -4.11 40.14 16.13
C GLY A 50 -4.56 40.77 14.81
N ASN A 51 -3.92 40.42 13.69
CA ASN A 51 -4.33 40.89 12.36
C ASN A 51 -5.53 40.11 11.81
N ALA A 52 -5.83 38.93 12.36
CA ALA A 52 -6.96 38.10 11.98
C ALA A 52 -7.64 37.48 13.21
N ASP A 53 -8.97 37.56 13.26
CA ASP A 53 -9.78 36.99 14.34
C ASP A 53 -9.95 35.47 14.23
N MET A 54 -9.77 34.93 13.04
CA MET A 54 -9.90 33.51 12.72
C MET A 54 -9.05 33.18 11.50
N ALA A 55 -8.32 32.07 11.55
CA ALA A 55 -7.68 31.48 10.38
C ALA A 55 -8.23 30.09 10.10
N MET A 56 -8.66 29.86 8.86
CA MET A 56 -9.20 28.57 8.42
C MET A 56 -8.54 28.14 7.11
N SER A 57 -7.87 27.00 7.15
CA SER A 57 -7.21 26.35 6.02
C SER A 57 -6.84 24.91 6.43
N SER A 58 -5.94 24.26 5.71
CA SER A 58 -5.31 22.99 6.12
C SER A 58 -4.32 23.22 7.28
N ILE A 59 -4.81 23.73 8.42
CA ILE A 59 -4.02 24.00 9.62
C ILE A 59 -4.15 22.82 10.56
N SER A 60 -3.10 22.01 10.63
CA SER A 60 -3.04 20.86 11.54
C SER A 60 -2.89 21.30 13.00
N ILE A 61 -3.71 20.70 13.86
CA ILE A 61 -3.64 20.86 15.32
C ILE A 61 -2.32 20.24 15.81
N THR A 62 -1.49 21.02 16.51
CA THR A 62 -0.24 20.52 17.11
C THR A 62 -0.05 21.12 18.49
N SER A 63 0.57 20.37 19.40
CA SER A 63 0.86 20.85 20.77
C SER A 63 1.61 22.18 20.79
N GLN A 64 2.53 22.42 19.84
CA GLN A 64 3.24 23.70 19.74
C GLN A 64 2.32 24.87 19.38
N ARG A 65 1.38 24.68 18.44
CA ARG A 65 0.45 25.75 18.01
C ARG A 65 -0.59 26.02 19.10
N SER A 66 -1.10 24.97 19.75
CA SER A 66 -2.13 25.09 20.81
C SER A 66 -1.66 25.87 22.05
N LYS A 67 -0.35 26.14 22.20
CA LYS A 67 0.17 27.03 23.24
C LYS A 67 -0.10 28.51 22.95
N PHE A 68 -0.23 28.91 21.69
CA PHE A 68 -0.31 30.31 21.26
C PHE A 68 -1.67 30.67 20.63
N VAL A 69 -2.40 29.69 20.13
CA VAL A 69 -3.75 29.84 19.57
C VAL A 69 -4.69 28.81 20.18
N ASP A 70 -5.99 29.07 20.11
CA ASP A 70 -7.03 28.09 20.41
C ASP A 70 -7.58 27.51 19.11
N PHE A 71 -7.80 26.20 19.08
CA PHE A 71 -8.35 25.51 17.92
C PHE A 71 -9.83 25.18 18.14
N SER A 72 -10.61 25.22 17.07
CA SER A 72 -11.92 24.57 17.06
C SER A 72 -11.78 23.04 17.08
N GLU A 73 -12.92 22.37 17.20
CA GLU A 73 -13.02 20.96 16.80
C GLU A 73 -12.61 20.79 15.33
N PRO A 74 -11.93 19.68 15.00
CA PRO A 74 -11.41 19.46 13.66
C PRO A 74 -12.55 19.19 12.68
N PHE A 75 -12.62 19.97 11.60
CA PHE A 75 -13.61 19.78 10.53
C PHE A 75 -13.15 18.77 9.47
N ILE A 76 -11.88 18.37 9.47
CA ILE A 76 -11.39 17.19 8.74
C ILE A 76 -10.44 16.45 9.67
N HIS A 77 -10.71 15.17 9.93
CA HIS A 77 -9.74 14.27 10.54
C HIS A 77 -8.71 13.84 9.48
N THR A 78 -7.43 14.03 9.76
CA THR A 78 -6.35 13.70 8.82
C THR A 78 -5.14 13.19 9.59
N GLY A 79 -4.25 12.45 8.93
CA GLY A 79 -2.94 12.10 9.48
C GLY A 79 -1.84 12.36 8.47
N SER A 80 -0.61 12.02 8.82
CA SER A 80 0.48 11.86 7.86
C SER A 80 0.41 10.47 7.23
N THR A 81 0.62 10.41 5.91
CA THR A 81 0.69 9.19 5.12
C THR A 81 1.86 9.25 4.14
N ILE A 82 2.18 8.10 3.54
CA ILE A 82 3.27 7.95 2.59
C ILE A 82 2.64 7.72 1.21
N LEU A 83 2.95 8.60 0.25
CA LEU A 83 2.58 8.47 -1.15
C LEU A 83 3.72 7.78 -1.91
N VAL A 84 3.39 6.76 -2.69
CA VAL A 84 4.34 6.06 -3.57
C VAL A 84 3.75 5.90 -4.96
N ALA A 85 4.63 5.77 -5.95
CA ALA A 85 4.21 5.36 -7.28
C ALA A 85 3.90 3.86 -7.29
N LYS A 86 2.78 3.48 -7.91
CA LYS A 86 2.41 2.10 -8.17
C LYS A 86 3.47 1.49 -9.07
N ARG A 87 4.20 0.50 -8.54
CA ARG A 87 5.14 -0.29 -9.32
C ARG A 87 4.43 -1.56 -9.72
N HIS A 88 4.18 -1.72 -11.01
CA HIS A 88 3.81 -3.03 -11.54
C HIS A 88 5.00 -3.94 -11.31
N GLY A 89 4.86 -4.88 -10.37
CA GLY A 89 5.90 -5.84 -10.09
C GLY A 89 6.21 -6.60 -11.38
N SER A 90 7.46 -6.56 -11.85
CA SER A 90 7.85 -7.52 -12.88
C SER A 90 7.74 -8.90 -12.25
N PHE A 91 7.04 -9.81 -12.94
CA PHE A 91 6.99 -11.21 -12.53
C PHE A 91 8.43 -11.72 -12.49
N LYS A 92 9.01 -11.81 -11.29
CA LYS A 92 10.32 -12.43 -11.10
C LYS A 92 10.19 -13.88 -11.56
N GLY A 93 11.15 -14.36 -12.34
CA GLY A 93 11.11 -15.70 -12.93
C GLY A 93 10.97 -16.84 -11.92
N ASP A 94 11.13 -16.60 -10.61
CA ASP A 94 10.89 -17.55 -9.51
C ASP A 94 9.43 -17.64 -9.05
N GLY A 95 8.54 -16.78 -9.56
CA GLY A 95 7.16 -16.65 -9.12
C GLY A 95 6.32 -17.92 -9.30
N PHE A 96 6.69 -18.78 -10.25
CA PHE A 96 6.00 -20.05 -10.48
C PHE A 96 6.25 -21.09 -9.38
N LEU A 97 7.33 -20.99 -8.61
CA LEU A 97 7.61 -21.95 -7.53
C LEU A 97 6.93 -21.58 -6.20
N LYS A 98 6.57 -20.30 -6.02
CA LYS A 98 5.99 -19.74 -4.79
C LYS A 98 4.61 -20.28 -4.37
N PRO A 99 3.73 -20.77 -5.27
CA PRO A 99 2.42 -21.31 -4.87
C PRO A 99 2.51 -22.49 -3.89
N PHE A 100 3.62 -23.23 -3.92
CA PHE A 100 3.90 -24.33 -3.00
C PHE A 100 5.18 -24.09 -2.22
N LYS A 101 5.17 -24.45 -0.93
CA LYS A 101 6.40 -24.47 -0.12
C LYS A 101 7.37 -25.51 -0.67
N VAL A 102 8.67 -25.29 -0.47
CA VAL A 102 9.72 -26.25 -0.87
C VAL A 102 9.46 -27.65 -0.30
N SER A 103 8.92 -27.75 0.92
CA SER A 103 8.53 -29.03 1.53
C SER A 103 7.44 -29.77 0.75
N ALA A 104 6.46 -29.05 0.18
CA ALA A 104 5.40 -29.65 -0.63
C ALA A 104 5.94 -30.15 -1.97
N TRP A 105 6.85 -29.40 -2.60
CA TRP A 105 7.56 -29.86 -3.80
C TRP A 105 8.34 -31.15 -3.55
N LEU A 106 9.11 -31.20 -2.45
CA LEU A 106 9.85 -32.41 -2.07
C LEU A 106 8.91 -33.60 -1.82
N LEU A 107 7.75 -33.37 -1.19
CA LEU A 107 6.75 -34.41 -0.98
C LEU A 107 6.17 -34.93 -2.30
N ILE A 108 5.84 -34.05 -3.25
CA ILE A 108 5.35 -34.44 -4.58
C ILE A 108 6.38 -35.33 -5.30
N PHE A 109 7.65 -34.92 -5.32
CA PHE A 109 8.72 -35.73 -5.94
C PHE A 109 8.94 -37.06 -5.21
N ALA A 110 8.86 -37.08 -3.87
CA ALA A 110 8.99 -38.31 -3.08
C ALA A 110 7.84 -39.29 -3.37
N VAL A 111 6.59 -38.80 -3.44
CA VAL A 111 5.42 -39.63 -3.77
C VAL A 111 5.51 -40.13 -5.20
N LEU A 112 5.93 -39.29 -6.16
CA LEU A 112 6.14 -39.71 -7.55
C LEU A 112 7.12 -40.88 -7.64
N TYR A 113 8.26 -40.77 -6.94
CA TYR A 113 9.26 -41.85 -6.89
C TYR A 113 8.71 -43.11 -6.22
N LEU A 114 7.99 -42.97 -5.09
CA LEU A 114 7.34 -44.09 -4.40
C LEU A 114 6.39 -44.84 -5.33
N VAL A 115 5.51 -44.14 -6.05
CA VAL A 115 4.55 -44.77 -6.95
C VAL A 115 5.25 -45.43 -8.15
N ALA A 116 6.34 -44.84 -8.66
CA ALA A 116 7.16 -45.47 -9.69
C ALA A 116 7.78 -46.80 -9.24
N VAL A 117 8.27 -46.87 -7.98
CA VAL A 117 8.78 -48.11 -7.37
C VAL A 117 7.67 -49.14 -7.20
N VAL A 118 6.48 -48.73 -6.74
CA VAL A 118 5.33 -49.62 -6.57
C VAL A 118 4.89 -50.23 -7.91
N VAL A 119 4.83 -49.44 -8.99
CA VAL A 119 4.52 -49.95 -10.34
C VAL A 119 5.59 -50.94 -10.81
N LEU A 120 6.87 -50.66 -10.54
CA LEU A 120 7.97 -51.57 -10.88
C LEU A 120 7.91 -52.87 -10.08
N LEU A 121 7.56 -52.83 -8.79
CA LEU A 121 7.34 -54.04 -7.99
C LEU A 121 6.19 -54.88 -8.54
N PHE A 122 5.07 -54.25 -8.94
CA PHE A 122 3.96 -54.96 -9.56
C PHE A 122 4.31 -55.56 -10.93
N GLU A 123 5.13 -54.89 -11.73
CA GLU A 123 5.56 -55.44 -13.03
C GLU A 123 6.64 -56.52 -12.87
N SER A 124 7.52 -56.43 -11.86
CA SER A 124 8.61 -57.40 -11.62
C SER A 124 8.18 -58.66 -10.87
N HIS A 125 7.25 -58.55 -9.92
CA HIS A 125 6.87 -59.68 -9.05
C HIS A 125 5.77 -60.57 -9.66
N ASN A 126 5.22 -60.23 -10.84
CA ASN A 126 4.17 -61.00 -11.50
C ASN A 126 4.73 -61.95 -12.58
N PRO A 127 4.73 -63.27 -12.35
CA PRO A 127 5.42 -64.28 -13.18
C PRO A 127 4.78 -64.57 -14.55
N GLY A 128 3.70 -63.86 -14.93
CA GLY A 128 2.94 -64.11 -16.17
C GLY A 128 3.76 -63.98 -17.47
N LEU A 129 4.85 -63.21 -17.44
CA LEU A 129 5.77 -63.02 -18.58
C LEU A 129 7.07 -63.84 -18.50
N GLN A 130 7.39 -64.46 -17.36
CA GLN A 130 8.49 -65.43 -17.33
C GLN A 130 8.18 -66.64 -18.23
N ARG A 131 6.88 -66.89 -18.49
CA ARG A 131 6.38 -68.00 -19.31
C ARG A 131 6.29 -67.73 -20.82
N GLN A 132 6.34 -66.48 -21.27
CA GLN A 132 6.32 -66.12 -22.71
C GLN A 132 7.67 -65.56 -23.19
N LYS A 133 8.77 -66.10 -22.65
CA LYS A 133 10.14 -65.62 -22.93
C LYS A 133 10.68 -65.97 -24.34
N HIS A 134 9.87 -66.56 -25.22
CA HIS A 134 10.31 -66.89 -26.57
C HIS A 134 9.49 -66.17 -27.63
N ARG A 135 10.23 -65.36 -28.40
CA ARG A 135 9.95 -64.85 -29.76
C ARG A 135 9.43 -63.41 -29.80
N ASN A 136 10.42 -62.50 -29.82
CA ASN A 136 10.37 -61.09 -30.23
C ASN A 136 9.81 -60.09 -29.21
N TYR A 137 10.59 -59.77 -28.16
CA TYR A 137 10.27 -58.64 -27.30
C TYR A 137 11.45 -57.68 -27.10
N ARG A 138 11.26 -56.42 -27.49
CA ARG A 138 12.13 -55.29 -27.17
C ARG A 138 11.57 -54.56 -25.95
N GLY A 139 12.38 -54.45 -24.90
CA GLY A 139 12.18 -53.56 -23.75
C GLY A 139 11.79 -54.28 -22.46
N GLU A 140 12.78 -54.56 -21.61
CA GLU A 140 12.55 -54.79 -20.17
C GLU A 140 12.05 -53.47 -19.54
N PHE A 141 11.01 -53.54 -18.70
CA PHE A 141 10.47 -52.35 -18.03
C PHE A 141 11.43 -51.94 -16.91
N ASP A 142 12.32 -51.02 -17.23
CA ASP A 142 13.39 -50.55 -16.34
C ASP A 142 12.90 -49.48 -15.35
N ILE A 143 13.61 -49.29 -14.23
CA ILE A 143 13.32 -48.25 -13.21
C ILE A 143 13.25 -46.87 -13.86
N HIS A 144 14.16 -46.59 -14.79
CA HIS A 144 14.17 -45.34 -15.55
C HIS A 144 12.88 -45.14 -16.35
N GLN A 145 12.35 -46.19 -16.98
CA GLN A 145 11.10 -46.12 -17.74
C GLN A 145 9.90 -45.91 -16.83
N SER A 146 9.89 -46.55 -15.65
CA SER A 146 8.84 -46.34 -14.64
C SER A 146 8.83 -44.90 -14.11
N VAL A 147 9.99 -44.38 -13.69
CA VAL A 147 10.11 -43.00 -13.19
C VAL A 147 9.74 -41.99 -14.27
N TRP A 148 10.21 -42.21 -15.51
CA TRP A 148 9.88 -41.35 -16.65
C TRP A 148 8.38 -41.39 -16.98
N LEU A 149 7.73 -42.56 -16.92
CA LEU A 149 6.28 -42.69 -17.10
C LEU A 149 5.54 -41.86 -16.04
N MET A 150 5.92 -41.96 -14.77
CA MET A 150 5.27 -41.23 -13.67
C MET A 150 5.48 -39.72 -13.78
N PHE A 151 6.69 -39.30 -14.17
CA PHE A 151 7.04 -37.90 -14.42
C PHE A 151 6.28 -37.32 -15.62
N SER A 152 6.21 -38.06 -16.74
CA SER A 152 5.44 -37.62 -17.92
C SER A 152 3.96 -37.45 -17.60
N ARG A 153 3.40 -38.32 -16.74
CA ARG A 153 2.00 -38.21 -16.33
C ARG A 153 1.73 -37.02 -15.41
N PHE A 154 2.69 -36.66 -14.57
CA PHE A 154 2.61 -35.48 -13.71
C PHE A 154 2.61 -34.17 -14.51
N PHE A 155 3.45 -34.04 -15.53
CA PHE A 155 3.51 -32.83 -16.37
C PHE A 155 2.49 -32.82 -17.52
N SER A 156 1.45 -33.67 -17.45
CA SER A 156 0.43 -33.80 -18.50
C SER A 156 1.02 -34.00 -19.91
N GLY A 157 2.20 -34.61 -20.00
CA GLY A 157 2.90 -34.84 -21.26
C GLY A 157 2.33 -36.05 -21.99
N ILE A 158 1.88 -35.86 -23.23
CA ILE A 158 1.54 -36.95 -24.16
C ILE A 158 2.86 -37.47 -24.75
N LEU A 159 3.69 -38.10 -23.91
CA LEU A 159 4.91 -38.76 -24.37
C LEU A 159 4.64 -40.25 -24.51
N ASN A 160 5.18 -40.85 -25.56
CA ASN A 160 5.06 -42.26 -25.90
C ASN A 160 5.85 -43.13 -24.90
N ALA A 161 5.37 -43.24 -23.67
CA ALA A 161 5.88 -44.18 -22.70
C ALA A 161 5.12 -45.52 -22.80
N PRO A 162 5.81 -46.67 -22.65
CA PRO A 162 5.16 -47.96 -22.68
C PRO A 162 4.17 -48.08 -21.51
N ILE A 163 2.90 -48.32 -21.84
CA ILE A 163 1.84 -48.48 -20.85
C ILE A 163 2.04 -49.83 -20.12
N PRO A 164 1.92 -49.87 -18.79
CA PRO A 164 2.05 -51.11 -18.02
C PRO A 164 1.02 -52.17 -18.45
N ARG A 165 1.37 -53.45 -18.31
CA ARG A 165 0.57 -54.56 -18.88
C ARG A 165 -0.49 -55.08 -17.92
N PHE A 166 -0.20 -55.09 -16.62
CA PHE A 166 -1.11 -55.66 -15.63
C PHE A 166 -2.28 -54.73 -15.31
N VAL A 167 -3.42 -55.34 -14.95
CA VAL A 167 -4.61 -54.59 -14.50
C VAL A 167 -4.31 -53.83 -13.20
N SER A 168 -3.54 -54.42 -12.29
CA SER A 168 -3.13 -53.79 -11.02
C SER A 168 -2.29 -52.53 -11.24
N SER A 169 -1.27 -52.58 -12.09
CA SER A 169 -0.44 -51.42 -12.43
C SER A 169 -1.21 -50.35 -13.21
N ARG A 170 -2.20 -50.73 -14.03
CA ARG A 170 -3.14 -49.78 -14.67
C ARG A 170 -4.07 -49.09 -13.68
N VAL A 171 -4.55 -49.78 -12.65
CA VAL A 171 -5.35 -49.16 -11.59
C VAL A 171 -4.51 -48.14 -10.80
N VAL A 172 -3.26 -48.48 -10.46
CA VAL A 172 -2.32 -47.56 -9.80
C VAL A 172 -1.99 -46.36 -10.68
N LEU A 173 -1.76 -46.57 -11.98
CA LEU A 173 -1.52 -45.49 -12.93
C LEU A 173 -2.76 -44.57 -13.08
N SER A 174 -3.97 -45.15 -13.04
CA SER A 174 -5.22 -44.40 -13.11
C SER A 174 -5.46 -43.57 -11.85
N SER A 175 -5.20 -44.13 -10.66
CA SER A 175 -5.31 -43.39 -9.40
C SER A 175 -4.24 -42.29 -9.30
N TRP A 176 -3.01 -42.56 -9.74
CA TRP A 176 -1.97 -41.54 -9.87
C TRP A 176 -2.42 -40.42 -10.81
N SER A 177 -2.96 -40.76 -11.98
CA SER A 177 -3.46 -39.77 -12.94
C SER A 177 -4.54 -38.86 -12.34
N PHE A 178 -5.43 -39.41 -11.53
CA PHE A 178 -6.43 -38.60 -10.82
C PHE A 178 -5.79 -37.69 -9.78
N ALA A 179 -4.81 -38.21 -9.02
CA ALA A 179 -4.06 -37.42 -8.05
C ALA A 179 -3.25 -36.28 -8.70
N THR A 180 -2.60 -36.53 -9.84
CA THR A 180 -1.86 -35.48 -10.57
C THR A 180 -2.78 -34.39 -11.09
N LEU A 181 -3.93 -34.75 -11.66
CA LEU A 181 -4.94 -33.76 -12.09
C LEU A 181 -5.43 -32.89 -10.93
N MET A 182 -5.63 -33.48 -9.74
CA MET A 182 -5.99 -32.71 -8.54
C MET A 182 -4.87 -31.77 -8.10
N ILE A 183 -3.61 -32.22 -8.12
CA ILE A 183 -2.45 -31.40 -7.77
C ILE A 183 -2.29 -30.24 -8.76
N ASP A 184 -2.47 -30.47 -10.06
CA ASP A 184 -2.43 -29.44 -11.10
C ASP A 184 -3.54 -28.40 -10.92
N ALA A 185 -4.76 -28.85 -10.60
CA ALA A 185 -5.88 -27.96 -10.32
C ALA A 185 -5.62 -27.08 -9.07
N LEU A 186 -5.05 -27.66 -8.01
CA LEU A 186 -4.68 -26.91 -6.81
C LEU A 186 -3.53 -25.94 -7.05
N TYR A 187 -2.53 -26.36 -7.83
CA TYR A 187 -1.40 -25.51 -8.21
C TYR A 187 -1.88 -24.31 -9.03
N THR A 188 -2.71 -24.53 -10.06
CA THR A 188 -3.25 -23.46 -10.90
C THR A 188 -4.16 -22.51 -10.12
N ALA A 189 -4.98 -23.02 -9.20
CA ALA A 189 -5.80 -22.19 -8.31
C ALA A 189 -4.93 -21.32 -7.38
N ASN A 190 -3.92 -21.92 -6.74
CA ASN A 190 -3.03 -21.19 -5.83
C ASN A 190 -2.12 -20.21 -6.58
N LEU A 191 -1.67 -20.55 -7.78
CA LEU A 191 -0.91 -19.64 -8.64
C LEU A 191 -1.77 -18.43 -9.04
N ALA A 192 -3.02 -18.65 -9.45
CA ALA A 192 -3.95 -17.57 -9.77
C ALA A 192 -4.20 -16.65 -8.56
N ALA A 193 -4.45 -17.24 -7.38
CA ALA A 193 -4.60 -16.48 -6.15
C ALA A 193 -3.32 -15.68 -5.79
N PHE A 194 -2.15 -16.28 -5.98
CA PHE A 194 -0.87 -15.63 -5.73
C PHE A 194 -0.61 -14.45 -6.69
N MET A 195 -0.94 -14.62 -7.98
CA MET A 195 -0.78 -13.57 -8.99
C MET A 195 -1.60 -12.32 -8.66
N VAL A 196 -2.82 -12.48 -8.14
CA VAL A 196 -3.68 -11.34 -7.74
C VAL A 196 -3.10 -10.60 -6.53
N LEU A 197 -2.48 -11.30 -5.59
CA LEU A 197 -1.98 -10.72 -4.34
C LEU A 197 -0.59 -10.06 -4.46
N GLN A 198 0.23 -10.48 -5.43
CA GLN A 198 1.62 -10.02 -5.52
C GLN A 198 1.76 -8.52 -5.83
N ASP A 199 0.75 -7.89 -6.43
CA ASP A 199 0.76 -6.47 -6.75
C ASP A 199 0.96 -5.55 -5.52
N GLN A 200 0.70 -6.04 -4.29
CA GLN A 200 0.78 -5.25 -3.05
C GLN A 200 2.10 -5.45 -2.26
N ALA A 201 2.87 -6.51 -2.51
CA ALA A 201 3.94 -6.96 -1.61
C ALA A 201 5.27 -6.15 -1.70
N HIS A 202 5.36 -5.17 -2.61
CA HIS A 202 6.58 -4.39 -2.81
C HIS A 202 6.56 -3.00 -2.16
N TYR A 203 5.44 -2.62 -1.56
CA TYR A 203 5.28 -1.30 -0.96
C TYR A 203 5.86 -1.23 0.45
N ILE A 204 5.90 -0.01 1.00
CA ILE A 204 6.40 0.29 2.34
C ILE A 204 5.27 0.03 3.33
N ASP A 205 5.54 -0.75 4.39
CA ASP A 205 4.51 -1.15 5.36
C ASP A 205 4.02 0.03 6.23
N GLY A 206 4.81 1.10 6.30
CA GLY A 206 4.49 2.35 6.99
C GLY A 206 5.73 3.02 7.56
N ILE A 207 5.54 3.89 8.56
CA ILE A 207 6.64 4.63 9.20
C ILE A 207 7.64 3.75 9.96
N ASN A 208 7.20 2.57 10.42
CA ASN A 208 8.05 1.63 11.15
C ASN A 208 8.82 0.66 10.23
N ASP A 209 8.73 0.82 8.91
CA ASP A 209 9.51 0.02 7.97
C ASP A 209 11.01 0.27 8.19
N SER A 210 11.80 -0.80 8.21
CA SER A 210 13.25 -0.74 8.41
C SER A 210 13.95 0.12 7.35
N ARG A 211 13.38 0.20 6.14
CA ARG A 211 13.86 1.05 5.04
C ARG A 211 13.71 2.55 5.35
N ILE A 212 12.67 2.95 6.09
CA ILE A 212 12.48 4.34 6.51
C ILE A 212 13.31 4.64 7.75
N GLN A 213 13.37 3.71 8.71
CA GLN A 213 14.12 3.90 9.95
C GLN A 213 15.64 3.99 9.71
N ASN A 214 16.16 3.22 8.74
CA ASN A 214 17.59 3.18 8.39
C ASN A 214 17.83 3.72 6.97
N PRO A 215 17.71 5.04 6.75
CA PRO A 215 17.78 5.62 5.40
C PRO A 215 19.14 5.42 4.74
N LEU A 216 20.24 5.41 5.50
CA LEU A 216 21.61 5.24 4.97
C LEU A 216 21.88 3.83 4.44
N ALA A 217 21.25 2.81 5.02
CA ALA A 217 21.38 1.42 4.58
C ALA A 217 20.41 1.10 3.42
N SER A 218 19.35 1.90 3.27
CA SER A 218 18.33 1.71 2.25
C SER A 218 18.66 2.53 0.99
N VAL A 219 18.24 2.04 -0.18
CA VAL A 219 18.28 2.81 -1.45
C VAL A 219 17.08 3.77 -1.56
N LEU A 220 16.17 3.74 -0.58
CA LEU A 220 14.89 4.43 -0.65
C LEU A 220 15.06 5.94 -0.41
N LYS A 221 14.70 6.75 -1.40
CA LYS A 221 14.69 8.21 -1.29
C LYS A 221 13.30 8.70 -0.91
N PHE A 222 13.20 9.40 0.22
CA PHE A 222 11.95 9.95 0.69
C PHE A 222 12.09 11.34 1.29
N THR A 223 11.01 12.10 1.26
CA THR A 223 11.05 13.52 1.65
C THR A 223 9.67 14.06 2.06
N THR A 224 9.67 15.30 2.54
CA THR A 224 8.49 16.08 2.92
C THR A 224 8.67 17.55 2.52
N ILE A 225 7.72 18.40 2.87
CA ILE A 225 7.71 19.83 2.53
C ILE A 225 8.35 20.67 3.64
N ARG A 226 9.11 21.70 3.26
CA ARG A 226 9.77 22.64 4.18
C ARG A 226 8.78 23.51 4.96
N ASP A 227 9.12 23.77 6.22
CA ASP A 227 8.42 24.65 7.17
C ASP A 227 7.01 24.19 7.55
N THR A 228 6.84 22.87 7.73
CA THR A 228 5.52 22.25 7.92
C THR A 228 5.42 21.47 9.24
N SER A 229 4.19 21.10 9.62
CA SER A 229 3.91 20.23 10.76
C SER A 229 4.61 18.87 10.61
N VAL A 230 4.52 18.27 9.43
CA VAL A 230 5.12 16.97 9.10
C VAL A 230 6.65 17.03 9.25
N GLU A 231 7.30 18.07 8.72
CA GLU A 231 8.75 18.24 8.90
C GLU A 231 9.14 18.34 10.38
N LYS A 232 8.40 19.13 11.15
CA LYS A 232 8.63 19.27 12.59
C LYS A 232 8.43 17.96 13.34
N TYR A 233 7.44 17.16 12.96
CA TYR A 233 7.21 15.84 13.53
C TYR A 233 8.45 14.95 13.39
N PHE A 234 9.01 14.85 12.18
CA PHE A 234 10.25 14.08 11.96
C PHE A 234 11.44 14.68 12.71
N LYS A 235 11.56 16.00 12.79
CA LYS A 235 12.64 16.66 13.51
C LYS A 235 12.64 16.33 15.02
N ILE A 236 11.47 16.14 15.63
CA ILE A 236 11.33 15.85 17.06
C ILE A 236 11.43 14.34 17.31
N ASN A 237 10.68 13.53 16.56
CA ASN A 237 10.52 12.10 16.86
C ASN A 237 11.60 11.23 16.21
N PHE A 238 12.10 11.62 15.04
CA PHE A 238 13.08 10.83 14.28
C PHE A 238 14.23 11.71 13.74
N PRO A 239 15.11 12.25 14.61
CA PRO A 239 16.16 13.19 14.19
C PRO A 239 17.12 12.63 13.13
N HIS A 240 17.44 11.34 13.20
CA HIS A 240 18.30 10.66 12.22
C HIS A 240 17.61 10.53 10.84
N VAL A 241 16.30 10.29 10.82
CA VAL A 241 15.53 10.24 9.57
C VAL A 241 15.41 11.64 8.97
N TYR A 242 15.18 12.65 9.83
CA TYR A 242 15.09 14.04 9.42
C TYR A 242 16.39 14.57 8.77
N SER A 243 17.57 14.17 9.28
CA SER A 243 18.85 14.61 8.71
C SER A 243 19.01 14.17 7.25
N PHE A 244 18.52 12.97 6.91
CA PHE A 244 18.46 12.48 5.53
C PHE A 244 17.44 13.25 4.68
N MET A 245 16.21 13.40 5.19
CA MET A 245 15.13 14.10 4.48
C MET A 245 15.47 15.57 4.18
N ARG A 246 16.25 16.23 5.05
CA ARG A 246 16.61 17.66 4.96
C ARG A 246 17.16 18.05 3.57
N ASN A 247 17.88 17.14 2.93
CA ASN A 247 18.56 17.36 1.65
C ASN A 247 17.60 17.37 0.46
N TYR A 248 16.43 16.74 0.58
CA TYR A 248 15.51 16.50 -0.54
C TYR A 248 14.16 17.22 -0.39
N ARG A 249 14.05 18.22 0.52
CA ARG A 249 12.77 18.87 0.84
C ARG A 249 12.26 19.78 -0.28
N PHE A 250 10.96 19.71 -0.55
CA PHE A 250 10.25 20.56 -1.52
C PHE A 250 9.58 21.77 -0.87
N ASN A 251 9.21 22.76 -1.69
CA ASN A 251 8.47 23.94 -1.23
C ASN A 251 6.95 23.77 -1.36
N HIS A 252 6.49 23.03 -2.38
CA HIS A 252 5.07 22.80 -2.67
C HIS A 252 4.73 21.32 -2.76
N SER A 253 3.49 20.95 -2.41
CA SER A 253 3.03 19.55 -2.46
C SER A 253 2.99 19.01 -3.89
N SER A 254 2.65 19.86 -4.86
CA SER A 254 2.63 19.50 -6.29
C SER A 254 3.99 19.06 -6.82
N GLU A 255 5.08 19.66 -6.35
CA GLU A 255 6.45 19.27 -6.71
C GLU A 255 6.77 17.87 -6.20
N GLY A 256 6.42 17.58 -4.93
CA GLY A 256 6.64 16.27 -4.32
C GLY A 256 5.86 15.15 -5.00
N VAL A 257 4.59 15.40 -5.33
CA VAL A 257 3.74 14.44 -6.06
C VAL A 257 4.29 14.19 -7.47
N ARG A 258 4.69 15.24 -8.19
CA ARG A 258 5.28 15.11 -9.53
C ARG A 258 6.62 14.37 -9.50
N ALA A 259 7.44 14.60 -8.47
CA ALA A 259 8.71 13.90 -8.30
C ALA A 259 8.51 12.38 -8.12
N VAL A 260 7.50 11.96 -7.36
CA VAL A 260 7.15 10.54 -7.20
C VAL A 260 6.56 9.95 -8.49
N LYS A 261 5.69 10.69 -9.18
CA LYS A 261 4.98 10.22 -10.38
C LYS A 261 5.88 10.09 -11.60
N GLU A 262 6.69 11.11 -11.88
CA GLU A 262 7.41 11.26 -13.15
C GLU A 262 8.94 11.17 -12.98
N GLY A 263 9.46 11.18 -11.74
CA GLY A 263 10.91 11.20 -11.49
C GLY A 263 11.56 12.54 -11.87
N TYR A 264 10.87 13.67 -11.66
CA TYR A 264 11.33 14.98 -12.11
C TYR A 264 12.44 15.58 -11.20
N VAL A 265 13.62 15.88 -11.79
CA VAL A 265 14.84 16.50 -11.19
C VAL A 265 15.51 15.66 -10.10
N ILE A 266 14.77 15.15 -9.12
CA ILE A 266 15.24 14.23 -8.09
C ILE A 266 14.26 13.06 -8.06
N VAL A 267 14.76 11.85 -8.30
CA VAL A 267 13.96 10.62 -8.16
C VAL A 267 13.70 10.39 -6.67
N ILE A 268 12.43 10.49 -6.28
CA ILE A 268 11.93 10.22 -4.93
C ILE A 268 11.02 9.00 -5.03
N ASP A 269 11.28 8.00 -4.20
CA ASP A 269 10.50 6.76 -4.16
C ASP A 269 9.23 6.91 -3.31
N ALA A 270 9.29 7.74 -2.27
CA ALA A 270 8.19 7.95 -1.33
C ALA A 270 8.08 9.41 -0.86
N PHE A 271 6.88 9.97 -0.88
CA PHE A 271 6.61 11.33 -0.43
C PHE A 271 5.69 11.34 0.78
N ILE A 272 6.12 11.98 1.87
CA ILE A 272 5.40 11.96 3.15
C ILE A 272 4.68 13.29 3.35
N TRP A 273 3.34 13.22 3.44
CA TRP A 273 2.49 14.39 3.58
C TRP A 273 1.13 14.06 4.23
N GLU A 274 0.29 15.08 4.42
CA GLU A 274 -1.05 14.96 5.00
C GLU A 274 -2.00 14.16 4.09
N SER A 275 -2.70 13.19 4.68
CA SER A 275 -3.53 12.22 3.98
C SER A 275 -4.67 12.85 3.21
N ALA A 276 -5.39 13.81 3.79
CA ALA A 276 -6.49 14.50 3.11
C ALA A 276 -6.05 15.17 1.80
N THR A 277 -4.79 15.62 1.71
CA THR A 277 -4.23 16.17 0.46
C THR A 277 -3.78 15.06 -0.49
N MET A 278 -3.16 14.00 0.04
CA MET A 278 -2.66 12.88 -0.77
C MET A 278 -3.78 12.06 -1.40
N GLU A 279 -4.86 11.80 -0.67
CA GLU A 279 -6.06 11.12 -1.17
C GLU A 279 -6.67 11.84 -2.36
N ARG A 280 -6.73 13.19 -2.32
CA ARG A 280 -7.16 14.00 -3.46
C ARG A 280 -6.25 13.83 -4.68
N TYR A 281 -4.92 13.79 -4.48
CA TYR A 281 -3.99 13.58 -5.60
C TYR A 281 -4.09 12.17 -6.19
N VAL A 282 -4.35 11.16 -5.37
CA VAL A 282 -4.58 9.78 -5.82
C VAL A 282 -5.91 9.66 -6.56
N ALA A 283 -6.99 10.23 -6.01
CA ALA A 283 -8.32 10.19 -6.62
C ALA A 283 -8.37 10.92 -7.97
N ASN A 284 -7.67 12.05 -8.09
CA ASN A 284 -7.59 12.83 -9.33
C ASN A 284 -6.56 12.29 -10.33
N ASP A 285 -5.85 11.19 -10.03
CA ASP A 285 -4.87 10.62 -10.94
C ASP A 285 -5.54 9.76 -12.02
N THR A 286 -5.64 10.31 -13.23
CA THR A 286 -6.20 9.63 -14.42
C THR A 286 -5.53 8.30 -14.78
N ARG A 287 -4.26 8.10 -14.40
CA ARG A 287 -3.50 6.87 -14.73
C ARG A 287 -3.47 5.85 -13.60
N CYS A 288 -4.10 6.13 -12.45
CA CYS A 288 -4.05 5.29 -11.25
C CYS A 288 -2.62 4.81 -10.89
N SER A 289 -1.65 5.71 -11.08
CA SER A 289 -0.21 5.46 -10.95
C SER A 289 0.32 5.78 -9.56
N LEU A 290 -0.49 6.38 -8.70
CA LEU A 290 -0.15 6.76 -7.33
C LEU A 290 -0.99 5.96 -6.34
N LEU A 291 -0.40 5.62 -5.19
CA LEU A 291 -1.14 5.08 -4.06
C LEU A 291 -0.56 5.58 -2.74
N THR A 292 -1.40 5.62 -1.70
CA THR A 292 -0.98 5.84 -0.33
C THR A 292 -0.74 4.50 0.36
N VAL A 293 0.32 4.41 1.18
CA VAL A 293 0.76 3.17 1.83
C VAL A 293 0.94 3.37 3.33
N GLY A 294 0.76 2.27 4.05
CA GLY A 294 0.88 2.22 5.50
C GLY A 294 -0.31 2.84 6.25
N LYS A 295 -0.31 2.66 7.57
CA LYS A 295 -1.30 3.27 8.46
C LYS A 295 -1.00 4.75 8.66
N LEU A 296 -2.06 5.54 8.82
CA LEU A 296 -1.96 6.95 9.20
C LEU A 296 -1.18 7.06 10.53
N PHE A 297 -0.22 7.97 10.58
CA PHE A 297 0.51 8.34 11.78
C PHE A 297 0.42 9.84 11.99
N ASP A 298 0.79 10.34 13.17
CA ASP A 298 0.58 11.75 13.52
C ASP A 298 -0.89 12.17 13.26
N THR A 299 -1.83 11.35 13.73
CA THR A 299 -3.26 11.55 13.50
C THR A 299 -3.72 12.80 14.25
N SER A 300 -4.25 13.74 13.50
CA SER A 300 -4.73 15.02 13.98
C SER A 300 -5.96 15.43 13.15
N GLY A 301 -6.13 16.73 12.95
CA GLY A 301 -7.18 17.25 12.09
C GLY A 301 -6.90 18.68 11.66
N PHE A 302 -7.57 19.10 10.60
CA PHE A 302 -7.65 20.50 10.23
C PHE A 302 -8.72 21.17 11.07
N ALA A 303 -8.35 22.27 11.72
CA ALA A 303 -9.23 23.06 12.56
C ALA A 303 -9.05 24.55 12.26
N ALA A 304 -10.08 25.33 12.59
CA ALA A 304 -9.95 26.78 12.62
C ALA A 304 -9.10 27.20 13.82
N ALA A 305 -8.22 28.16 13.62
CA ALA A 305 -7.38 28.74 14.66
C ALA A 305 -7.90 30.12 15.06
N PHE A 306 -7.99 30.36 16.36
CA PHE A 306 -8.44 31.60 16.98
C PHE A 306 -7.38 32.16 17.92
N PRO A 307 -7.40 33.48 18.19
CA PRO A 307 -6.63 34.05 19.28
C PRO A 307 -6.95 33.37 20.61
N LYS A 308 -5.94 33.29 21.50
CA LYS A 308 -6.11 32.70 22.82
C LYS A 308 -7.22 33.39 23.62
N GLY A 309 -8.15 32.61 24.15
CA GLY A 309 -9.29 33.11 24.93
C GLY A 309 -10.43 33.68 24.08
N SER A 310 -10.45 33.43 22.77
CA SER A 310 -11.55 33.90 21.90
C SER A 310 -12.90 33.30 22.33
N PRO A 311 -13.96 34.14 22.45
CA PRO A 311 -15.30 33.65 22.80
C PRO A 311 -15.94 32.82 21.68
N TRP A 312 -15.43 32.94 20.45
CA TRP A 312 -16.00 32.27 19.27
C TRP A 312 -15.61 30.79 19.16
N THR A 313 -14.49 30.39 19.77
CA THR A 313 -13.93 29.03 19.63
C THR A 313 -14.96 27.96 19.99
N ARG A 314 -15.65 28.11 21.14
CA ARG A 314 -16.62 27.13 21.61
C ARG A 314 -17.85 27.05 20.70
N ASN A 315 -18.41 28.21 20.34
CA ASN A 315 -19.59 28.28 19.49
C ASN A 315 -19.32 27.64 18.11
N ILE A 316 -18.19 27.98 17.49
CA ILE A 316 -17.80 27.40 16.19
C ILE A 316 -17.55 25.90 16.29
N SER A 317 -16.90 25.43 17.36
CA SER A 317 -16.73 24.00 17.63
C SER A 317 -18.07 23.26 17.70
N ASP A 318 -19.05 23.80 18.43
CA ASP A 318 -20.37 23.16 18.60
C ASP A 318 -21.10 23.04 17.25
N PHE A 319 -21.00 24.06 16.38
CA PHE A 319 -21.56 23.99 15.03
C PHE A 319 -20.81 23.01 14.10
N ILE A 320 -19.48 22.93 14.19
CA ILE A 320 -18.70 21.94 13.44
C ILE A 320 -19.12 20.52 13.84
N LEU A 321 -19.26 20.24 15.13
CA LEU A 321 -19.76 18.96 15.64
C LEU A 321 -21.18 18.67 15.14
N LYS A 322 -22.05 19.68 15.10
CA LYS A 322 -23.40 19.52 14.53
C LYS A 322 -23.35 19.12 13.06
N TYR A 323 -22.50 19.77 12.24
CA TYR A 323 -22.35 19.43 10.82
C TYR A 323 -21.77 18.03 10.59
N GLN A 324 -20.98 17.51 11.52
CA GLN A 324 -20.50 16.12 11.50
C GLN A 324 -21.63 15.13 11.71
N GLN A 325 -22.60 15.47 12.56
CA GLN A 325 -23.73 14.60 12.88
C GLN A 325 -24.83 14.63 11.80
N THR A 326 -25.03 15.76 11.13
CA THR A 326 -26.12 15.96 10.15
C THR A 326 -25.75 15.66 8.70
N ASP A 327 -24.65 14.94 8.45
CA ASP A 327 -24.11 14.55 7.12
C ASP A 327 -23.73 15.70 6.15
N VAL A 328 -23.98 16.95 6.51
CA VAL A 328 -23.53 18.15 5.76
C VAL A 328 -22.02 18.15 5.51
N GLN A 329 -21.24 17.69 6.49
CA GLN A 329 -19.79 17.56 6.31
C GLN A 329 -19.44 16.46 5.30
N GLY A 330 -20.24 15.39 5.20
CA GLY A 330 -20.11 14.34 4.20
C GLY A 330 -20.33 14.87 2.78
N GLU A 331 -21.41 15.63 2.57
CA GLU A 331 -21.71 16.26 1.28
C GLU A 331 -20.60 17.23 0.83
N LEU A 332 -20.12 18.07 1.75
CA LEU A 332 -19.01 18.98 1.48
C LEU A 332 -17.73 18.23 1.15
N ARG A 333 -17.46 17.11 1.85
CA ARG A 333 -16.29 16.28 1.58
C ARG A 333 -16.38 15.65 0.20
N ASP A 334 -17.52 15.08 -0.14
CA ASP A 334 -17.73 14.43 -1.43
C ASP A 334 -17.70 15.42 -2.60
N LYS A 335 -18.14 16.67 -2.40
CA LYS A 335 -18.03 17.74 -3.40
C LYS A 335 -16.60 18.18 -3.70
N TRP A 336 -15.71 18.17 -2.70
CA TRP A 336 -14.38 18.79 -2.80
C TRP A 336 -13.19 17.81 -2.78
N GLN A 337 -13.38 16.57 -2.29
CA GLN A 337 -12.31 15.57 -2.14
C GLN A 337 -12.44 14.35 -3.06
N LYS A 338 -13.65 14.00 -3.49
CA LYS A 338 -13.89 13.05 -4.59
C LYS A 338 -13.99 13.82 -5.90
#